data_AF-A0A961R788-F1
#
_entry.id   AF-A0A961R788-F1
#
_cell.length_a   1.000
_cell.length_b   1.000
_cell.length_c   1.000
_cell.angle_alpha   90.00
_cell.angle_beta   90.00
_cell.angle_gamma   90.00
#
_symmetry.space_group_name_H-M   'P 1'
#
loop_
_entity.id
_entity.type
_entity.pdbx_description
1 polymer ?
#
loop_
_entity_poly.entity_id
_entity_poly.type
_entity_poly.pdbx_seq_one_letter_code
_entity_poly.pdbx_strand_id
1 'polypeptide(L)'
;MDTTLFAEQALLPTGWARDVRLALGGEAIASVEVGVARNPGDIAGGTVIPGMANLHSHAFQRAMAGLTERRGPTADSFWTWRDLMYRFALGLDPDQMQAVAEMAYVEMLEAGFTRVGEFHYLHHDRDGRPYADPAEMSLRILAAAERT
;
A
#
# COMPACT_ATOMS: atom_id res chain seq x y z
N MET A 1 -17.23 9.96 21.01
CA MET A 1 -16.06 9.87 21.90
C MET A 1 -14.87 10.04 20.98
N ASP A 2 -14.05 11.05 21.22
CA ASP A 2 -12.85 11.27 20.41
C ASP A 2 -11.80 10.27 20.84
N THR A 3 -11.34 9.44 19.89
CA THR A 3 -10.34 8.41 20.14
C THR A 3 -9.00 9.08 20.42
N THR A 4 -8.35 8.74 21.54
CA THR A 4 -7.02 9.25 21.87
C THR A 4 -5.98 8.14 21.89
N LEU A 5 -4.81 8.40 21.31
CA LEU A 5 -3.64 7.54 21.35
C LEU A 5 -2.56 8.19 22.21
N PHE A 6 -1.95 7.41 23.10
CA PHE A 6 -0.79 7.82 23.88
C PHE A 6 0.46 7.07 23.42
N ALA A 7 1.45 7.81 22.96
CA ALA A 7 2.75 7.31 22.55
C ALA A 7 3.81 7.70 23.60
N GLU A 8 4.59 6.73 24.07
CA GLU A 8 5.74 6.98 24.95
C GLU A 8 6.80 7.83 24.24
N GLN A 9 6.94 7.61 22.92
CA GLN A 9 7.76 8.40 22.03
C GLN A 9 7.04 8.60 20.70
N ALA A 10 7.10 9.82 20.14
CA ALA A 10 6.61 10.07 18.80
C ALA A 10 7.62 10.90 17.99
N LEU A 11 7.81 10.56 16.71
CA LEU A 11 8.55 11.39 15.77
C LEU A 11 7.62 12.47 15.21
N LEU A 12 7.75 13.69 15.73
CA LEU A 12 7.00 14.86 15.27
C LEU A 12 7.80 15.64 14.20
N PRO A 13 7.19 16.60 13.49
CA PRO A 13 7.93 17.45 12.54
C PRO A 13 9.10 18.21 13.17
N THR A 14 9.04 18.45 14.49
CA THR A 14 10.09 19.12 15.28
C THR A 14 11.13 18.14 15.86
N GLY A 15 11.02 16.84 15.59
CA GLY A 15 11.89 15.80 16.12
C GLY A 15 11.21 14.87 17.13
N TRP A 16 12.01 14.06 17.82
CA TRP A 16 11.52 13.12 18.82
C TRP A 16 10.95 13.82 20.05
N ALA A 17 9.74 13.44 20.43
CA ALA A 17 9.05 13.88 21.64
C ALA A 17 8.71 12.69 22.53
N ARG A 18 8.53 12.94 23.83
CA ARG A 18 8.11 11.93 24.82
C ARG A 18 6.72 12.26 25.38
N ASP A 19 6.02 11.22 25.79
CA ASP A 19 4.71 11.32 26.46
C ASP A 19 3.71 12.15 25.63
N VAL A 20 3.40 11.64 24.43
CA VAL A 20 2.62 12.34 23.41
C VAL A 20 1.20 11.79 23.34
N ARG A 21 0.20 12.65 23.47
CA ARG A 21 -1.20 12.32 23.18
C ARG A 21 -1.59 12.85 21.80
N LEU A 22 -2.15 11.97 20.98
CA LEU A 22 -2.78 12.30 19.70
C LEU A 22 -4.29 12.15 19.87
N ALA A 23 -5.07 13.21 19.66
CA ALA A 23 -6.53 13.10 19.55
C ALA A 23 -6.92 12.91 18.09
N LEU A 24 -7.75 11.92 17.81
CA LEU A 24 -8.26 11.63 16.48
C LEU A 24 -9.67 12.21 16.34
N GLY A 25 -9.90 12.98 15.27
CA GLY A 25 -11.20 13.56 14.94
C GLY A 25 -11.55 13.25 13.49
N GLY A 26 -12.54 12.38 13.27
CA GLY A 26 -12.84 11.88 11.93
C GLY A 26 -11.63 11.17 11.30
N GLU A 27 -11.23 11.60 10.11
CA GLU A 27 -10.08 11.05 9.36
C GLU A 27 -8.76 11.80 9.61
N ALA A 28 -8.71 12.68 10.62
CA ALA A 28 -7.57 13.54 10.88
C ALA A 28 -7.08 13.47 12.33
N ILE A 29 -5.82 13.88 12.52
CA ILE A 29 -5.28 14.19 13.85
C ILE A 29 -5.81 15.57 14.23
N ALA A 30 -6.65 15.63 15.27
CA ALA A 30 -7.28 16.85 15.76
C ALA A 30 -6.35 17.65 16.69
N SER A 31 -5.55 16.97 17.51
CA SER A 31 -4.56 17.61 18.38
C SER A 31 -3.35 16.72 18.66
N VAL A 32 -2.24 17.37 19.00
CA VAL A 32 -0.98 16.74 19.46
C VAL A 32 -0.54 17.45 20.73
N GLU A 33 -0.50 16.75 21.85
CA GLU A 33 -0.03 17.25 23.14
C GLU A 33 1.23 16.49 23.56
N VAL A 34 2.28 17.20 23.99
CA VAL A 34 3.58 16.61 24.34
C VAL A 34 3.86 16.80 25.83
N GLY A 35 4.51 15.81 26.46
CA GLY A 35 4.86 15.88 27.88
C GLY A 35 3.65 15.75 28.81
N VAL A 36 2.59 15.08 28.36
CA VAL A 36 1.35 14.91 29.12
C VAL A 36 1.29 13.53 29.78
N ALA A 37 0.69 13.44 30.96
CA ALA A 37 0.44 12.13 31.58
C ALA A 37 -0.64 11.37 30.79
N ARG A 38 -0.49 10.04 30.67
CA ARG A 38 -1.49 9.17 30.05
C ARG A 38 -2.82 9.21 30.82
N ASN A 39 -3.93 9.34 30.10
CA ASN A 39 -5.28 9.31 30.66
C ASN A 39 -5.85 7.88 30.66
N PRO A 40 -6.73 7.56 31.63
CA PRO A 40 -7.59 6.38 31.53
C PRO A 40 -8.45 6.46 30.26
N GLY A 41 -8.22 5.57 29.30
CA GLY A 41 -8.91 5.54 28.01
C GLY A 41 -8.01 5.77 26.80
N ASP A 42 -6.78 6.28 26.99
CA ASP A 42 -5.82 6.40 25.90
C ASP A 42 -5.40 5.01 25.36
N ILE A 43 -5.52 4.81 24.05
CA ILE A 43 -4.97 3.66 23.33
C ILE A 43 -3.45 3.74 23.40
N ALA A 44 -2.78 2.67 23.83
CA ALA A 44 -1.32 2.65 23.95
C ALA A 44 -0.66 2.44 22.58
N GLY A 45 0.23 3.36 22.18
CA GLY A 45 0.92 3.33 20.89
C GLY A 45 2.42 3.03 20.95
N GLY A 46 3.03 2.94 22.14
CA GLY A 46 4.48 2.71 22.28
C GLY A 46 5.30 3.80 21.58
N THR A 47 6.19 3.41 20.67
CA THR A 47 6.92 4.34 19.78
C THR A 47 6.17 4.52 18.48
N VAL A 48 5.78 5.75 18.16
CA VAL A 48 4.99 6.09 16.96
C VAL A 48 5.80 6.95 15.99
N ILE A 49 5.68 6.62 14.71
CA ILE A 49 6.20 7.44 13.60
C ILE A 49 5.08 7.70 12.58
N PRO A 50 5.19 8.74 11.74
CA PRO A 50 4.26 8.92 10.62
C PRO A 50 4.31 7.70 9.68
N GLY A 51 3.14 7.28 9.20
CA GLY A 51 3.06 6.22 8.20
C GLY A 51 3.79 6.61 6.91
N MET A 52 4.43 5.64 6.27
CA MET A 52 5.25 5.89 5.08
C MET A 52 4.41 5.88 3.80
N ALA A 53 4.68 6.78 2.87
CA ALA A 53 4.12 6.69 1.53
C ALA A 53 4.99 5.81 0.64
N ASN A 54 4.42 4.77 0.05
CA ASN A 54 5.02 4.06 -1.07
C ASN A 54 4.71 4.83 -2.36
N LEU A 55 5.70 5.50 -2.94
CA LEU A 55 5.48 6.43 -4.04
C LEU A 55 5.34 5.80 -5.44
N HIS A 56 5.63 4.49 -5.59
CA HIS A 56 5.56 3.81 -6.88
C HIS A 56 5.28 2.31 -6.71
N SER A 57 4.22 1.83 -7.35
CA SER A 57 3.80 0.43 -7.34
C SER A 57 3.31 -0.03 -8.70
N HIS A 58 3.52 -1.31 -8.99
CA HIS A 58 2.80 -2.06 -10.02
C HIS A 58 2.23 -3.32 -9.36
N ALA A 59 1.03 -3.24 -8.80
CA ALA A 59 0.47 -4.24 -7.90
C ALA A 59 0.52 -5.66 -8.48
N PHE A 60 0.20 -5.81 -9.77
CA PHE A 60 0.17 -7.11 -10.45
C PHE A 60 1.51 -7.86 -10.39
N GLN A 61 2.64 -7.15 -10.34
CA GLN A 61 3.97 -7.77 -10.30
C GLN A 61 4.21 -8.51 -8.99
N ARG A 62 3.43 -8.23 -7.94
CA ARG A 62 3.54 -8.92 -6.66
C ARG A 62 3.31 -10.43 -6.81
N ALA A 63 2.37 -10.84 -7.65
CA ALA A 63 2.06 -12.26 -7.86
C ALA A 63 3.14 -13.04 -8.64
N MET A 64 4.09 -12.36 -9.28
CA MET A 64 5.26 -12.98 -9.90
C MET A 64 6.56 -12.77 -9.11
N ALA A 65 6.51 -12.09 -7.95
CA ALA A 65 7.68 -11.82 -7.14
C ALA A 65 8.39 -13.12 -6.74
N GLY A 66 9.68 -13.23 -7.07
CA GLY A 66 10.50 -14.43 -6.83
C GLY A 66 10.33 -15.57 -7.84
N LEU A 67 9.40 -15.48 -8.79
CA LEU A 67 9.20 -16.49 -9.84
C LEU A 67 10.12 -16.28 -11.05
N THR A 68 10.81 -15.15 -11.12
CA THR A 68 11.71 -14.78 -12.21
C THR A 68 13.18 -15.10 -11.95
N GLU A 69 13.51 -15.70 -10.81
CA GLU A 69 14.89 -15.95 -10.38
C GLU A 69 15.50 -17.21 -11.03
N ARG A 70 15.20 -17.43 -12.31
CA ARG A 70 15.67 -18.58 -13.09
C ARG A 70 16.28 -18.11 -14.40
N ARG A 71 17.59 -18.36 -14.53
CA ARG A 71 18.33 -18.14 -15.77
C ARG A 71 17.72 -18.99 -16.90
N GLY A 72 17.28 -18.31 -17.97
CA GLY A 72 16.81 -18.94 -19.21
C GLY A 72 17.94 -19.57 -20.04
N PRO A 73 17.78 -19.79 -21.35
CA PRO A 73 18.85 -20.26 -22.23
C PRO A 73 19.84 -19.15 -22.61
N THR A 74 19.40 -17.89 -22.72
CA THR A 74 20.20 -16.70 -23.06
C THR A 74 20.57 -15.86 -21.85
N ALA A 75 21.60 -15.00 -21.96
CA ALA A 75 22.03 -14.12 -20.87
C ALA A 75 20.85 -13.38 -20.24
N ASP A 76 20.79 -13.40 -18.92
CA ASP A 76 19.68 -12.78 -18.19
C ASP A 76 19.84 -11.27 -18.18
N SER A 77 18.73 -10.57 -18.33
CA SER A 77 18.67 -9.12 -18.43
C SER A 77 17.28 -8.64 -18.04
N PHE A 78 17.13 -7.33 -17.88
CA PHE A 78 15.81 -6.71 -17.74
C PHE A 78 14.83 -7.12 -18.85
N TRP A 79 15.31 -7.31 -20.08
CA TRP A 79 14.47 -7.65 -21.22
C TRP A 79 13.90 -9.08 -21.14
N THR A 80 14.71 -10.04 -20.68
CA THR A 80 14.26 -11.43 -20.47
C THR A 80 13.28 -11.53 -19.31
N TRP A 81 13.46 -10.72 -18.25
CA TRP A 81 12.47 -10.56 -17.18
C TRP A 81 11.16 -9.94 -17.71
N ARG A 82 11.26 -8.90 -18.54
CA ARG A 82 10.09 -8.19 -19.10
C ARG A 82 9.22 -9.11 -19.95
N ASP A 83 9.80 -10.05 -20.67
CA ASP A 83 9.05 -11.05 -21.42
C ASP A 83 8.20 -11.96 -20.51
N LEU A 84 8.73 -12.34 -19.34
CA LEU A 84 7.98 -13.10 -18.33
C LEU A 84 6.89 -12.23 -17.70
N MET A 85 7.19 -10.97 -17.40
CA MET A 85 6.21 -10.01 -16.89
C MET A 85 5.05 -9.83 -17.88
N TYR A 86 5.31 -9.70 -19.18
CA TYR A 86 4.24 -9.60 -20.19
C TYR A 86 3.35 -10.84 -20.22
N ARG A 87 3.92 -12.04 -20.11
CA ARG A 87 3.12 -13.28 -20.05
C ARG A 87 2.19 -13.28 -18.84
N PHE A 88 2.67 -12.77 -17.71
CA PHE A 88 1.85 -12.64 -16.51
C PHE A 88 0.76 -11.58 -16.68
N ALA A 89 1.12 -10.38 -17.13
CA ALA A 89 0.21 -9.25 -17.33
C ALA A 89 -0.94 -9.58 -18.32
N LEU A 90 -0.64 -10.24 -19.45
CA LEU A 90 -1.63 -10.67 -20.44
C LEU A 90 -2.52 -11.84 -19.95
N GLY A 91 -2.15 -12.44 -18.81
CA GLY A 91 -2.84 -13.54 -18.18
C GLY A 91 -4.00 -13.11 -17.28
N LEU A 92 -3.95 -11.87 -16.76
CA LEU A 92 -4.83 -11.42 -15.69
C LEU A 92 -6.19 -10.95 -16.20
N ASP A 93 -7.25 -11.42 -15.55
CA ASP A 93 -8.58 -10.81 -15.62
C ASP A 93 -8.79 -9.77 -14.50
N PRO A 94 -9.89 -8.99 -14.52
CA PRO A 94 -10.15 -7.96 -13.51
C PRO A 94 -10.23 -8.49 -12.06
N ASP A 95 -10.82 -9.67 -11.85
CA ASP A 95 -10.97 -10.23 -10.50
C ASP A 95 -9.62 -10.67 -9.94
N GLN A 96 -8.78 -11.28 -10.77
CA GLN A 96 -7.40 -11.63 -10.42
C GLN A 96 -6.56 -10.39 -10.15
N MET A 97 -6.72 -9.33 -10.95
CA MET A 97 -6.03 -8.06 -10.73
C MET A 97 -6.35 -7.47 -9.36
N GLN A 98 -7.63 -7.45 -8.99
CA GLN A 98 -8.07 -6.97 -7.68
C GLN A 98 -7.48 -7.83 -6.55
N ALA A 99 -7.56 -9.16 -6.66
CA ALA A 99 -7.07 -10.06 -5.62
C ALA A 99 -5.56 -9.90 -5.36
N VAL A 100 -4.76 -9.73 -6.43
CA VAL A 100 -3.32 -9.50 -6.30
C VAL A 100 -3.04 -8.12 -5.70
N ALA A 101 -3.80 -7.09 -6.06
CA ALA A 101 -3.68 -5.77 -5.47
C ALA A 101 -4.04 -5.75 -3.97
N GLU A 102 -5.12 -6.42 -3.57
CA GLU A 102 -5.49 -6.57 -2.14
C GLU A 102 -4.35 -7.22 -1.35
N MET A 103 -3.79 -8.32 -1.85
CA MET A 103 -2.63 -8.97 -1.20
C MET A 103 -1.44 -8.01 -1.09
N ALA A 104 -1.09 -7.32 -2.17
CA ALA A 104 0.02 -6.37 -2.16
C ALA A 104 -0.19 -5.23 -1.15
N TYR A 105 -1.41 -4.71 -1.04
CA TYR A 105 -1.72 -3.58 -0.16
C TYR A 105 -1.79 -3.99 1.32
N VAL A 106 -2.32 -5.17 1.65
CA VAL A 106 -2.24 -5.72 3.02
C VAL A 106 -0.79 -5.86 3.47
N GLU A 107 0.06 -6.45 2.62
CA GLU A 107 1.48 -6.61 2.96
C GLU A 107 2.21 -5.27 3.06
N MET A 108 1.82 -4.27 2.27
CA MET A 108 2.34 -2.89 2.40
C MET A 108 1.96 -2.27 3.75
N LEU A 109 0.71 -2.46 4.20
CA LEU A 109 0.25 -2.01 5.53
C LEU A 109 1.02 -2.71 6.65
N GLU A 110 1.21 -4.03 6.56
CA GLU A 110 2.02 -4.80 7.52
C GLU A 110 3.49 -4.31 7.58
N ALA A 111 4.01 -3.80 6.46
CA ALA A 111 5.34 -3.21 6.36
C ALA A 111 5.41 -1.72 6.78
N GLY A 112 4.28 -1.09 7.14
CA GLY A 112 4.22 0.29 7.62
C GLY A 112 3.98 1.35 6.54
N PHE A 113 3.65 0.95 5.31
CA PHE A 113 3.17 1.89 4.29
C PHE A 113 1.70 2.19 4.50
N THR A 114 1.33 3.47 4.53
CA THR A 114 -0.05 3.94 4.76
C THR A 114 -0.65 4.63 3.54
N ARG A 115 0.10 4.70 2.44
CA ARG A 115 -0.36 5.20 1.14
C ARG A 115 0.46 4.58 0.03
N VAL A 116 -0.17 4.30 -1.12
CA VAL A 116 0.51 3.82 -2.32
C VAL A 116 0.21 4.71 -3.53
N GLY A 117 1.26 5.04 -4.29
CA GLY A 117 1.19 5.60 -5.63
C GLY A 117 1.16 4.45 -6.64
N GLU A 118 -0.04 3.99 -7.00
CA GLU A 118 -0.20 2.91 -7.98
C GLU A 118 0.04 3.43 -9.40
N PHE A 119 1.15 3.01 -10.00
CA PHE A 119 1.48 3.31 -11.39
C PHE A 119 0.81 2.27 -12.28
N HIS A 120 -0.47 2.51 -12.57
CA HIS A 120 -1.35 1.57 -13.25
C HIS A 120 -1.34 1.76 -14.78
N TYR A 121 -1.01 0.70 -15.53
CA TYR A 121 -1.01 0.70 -17.00
C TYR A 121 -1.71 -0.51 -17.65
N LEU A 122 -2.35 -1.38 -16.85
CA LEU A 122 -3.10 -2.53 -17.37
C LEU A 122 -4.56 -2.14 -17.58
N HIS A 123 -4.90 -1.57 -18.74
CA HIS A 123 -6.21 -0.93 -18.95
C HIS A 123 -7.23 -1.77 -19.72
N HIS A 124 -6.78 -2.69 -20.56
CA HIS A 124 -7.60 -3.33 -21.58
C HIS A 124 -7.77 -4.82 -21.31
N ASP A 125 -8.69 -5.44 -22.02
CA ASP A 125 -8.86 -6.89 -21.99
C ASP A 125 -7.65 -7.61 -22.61
N ARG A 126 -7.68 -8.94 -22.56
CA ARG A 126 -6.58 -9.81 -23.00
C ARG A 126 -6.31 -9.74 -24.50
N ASP A 127 -7.27 -9.25 -25.28
CA ASP A 127 -7.15 -9.01 -26.73
C ASP A 127 -6.74 -7.55 -27.03
N GLY A 128 -6.50 -6.74 -26.00
CA GLY A 128 -6.13 -5.33 -26.11
C GLY A 128 -7.31 -4.41 -26.41
N ARG A 129 -8.55 -4.88 -26.28
CA ARG A 129 -9.75 -4.06 -26.49
C ARG A 129 -10.17 -3.40 -25.17
N PRO A 130 -10.78 -2.21 -25.22
CA PRO A 130 -11.38 -1.63 -24.04
C PRO A 130 -12.46 -2.55 -23.45
N TYR A 131 -12.52 -2.64 -22.12
CA TYR A 131 -13.67 -3.20 -21.43
C TYR A 131 -14.93 -2.36 -21.69
N ALA A 132 -16.11 -2.90 -21.33
CA ALA A 132 -17.38 -2.17 -21.44
C ALA A 132 -17.36 -0.86 -20.64
N ASP A 133 -16.75 -0.88 -19.44
CA ASP A 133 -16.27 0.31 -18.75
C ASP A 133 -14.75 0.45 -18.99
N PRO A 134 -14.27 1.46 -19.72
CA PRO A 134 -12.84 1.67 -19.93
C PRO A 134 -12.02 1.83 -18.64
N ALA A 135 -12.66 2.14 -17.52
CA ALA A 135 -12.02 2.26 -16.21
C ALA A 135 -11.99 0.95 -15.41
N GLU A 136 -12.52 -0.17 -15.93
CA GLU A 136 -12.68 -1.45 -15.20
C GLU A 136 -11.46 -1.80 -14.35
N MET A 137 -10.26 -1.88 -14.97
CA MET A 137 -9.04 -2.25 -14.26
C MET A 137 -8.57 -1.21 -13.22
N SER A 138 -8.81 0.08 -13.48
CA SER A 138 -8.54 1.14 -12.50
C SER A 138 -9.50 1.07 -11.32
N LEU A 139 -10.78 0.74 -11.55
CA LEU A 139 -11.76 0.53 -10.49
C LEU A 139 -11.40 -0.67 -9.62
N ARG A 140 -10.79 -1.73 -10.20
CA ARG A 140 -10.26 -2.87 -9.43
C ARG A 140 -9.13 -2.48 -8.49
N ILE A 141 -8.25 -1.57 -8.90
CA ILE A 141 -7.20 -1.00 -8.02
C ILE A 141 -7.83 -0.23 -6.85
N LEU A 142 -8.83 0.61 -7.13
CA LEU A 142 -9.51 1.40 -6.09
C LEU A 142 -10.26 0.49 -5.11
N ALA A 143 -11.00 -0.49 -5.62
CA ALA A 143 -11.72 -1.47 -4.81
C ALA A 143 -10.78 -2.29 -3.92
N ALA A 144 -9.58 -2.63 -4.42
CA ALA A 144 -8.56 -3.28 -3.61
C ALA A 144 -8.11 -2.39 -2.45
N ALA A 145 -7.83 -1.11 -2.70
CA ALA A 145 -7.43 -0.17 -1.66
C ALA A 145 -8.55 0.15 -0.64
N GLU A 146 -9.82 0.09 -1.03
CA GLU A 146 -10.96 0.27 -0.10
C GLU A 146 -11.14 -0.93 0.86
N ARG A 147 -10.63 -2.11 0.48
CA ARG A 147 -10.75 -3.35 1.26
C ARG A 147 -9.57 -3.62 2.19
N THR A 148 -8.53 -2.80 2.15
CA THR A 148 -7.27 -2.97 2.89
C THR A 148 -6.94 -1.72 3.69
#